data_AF-A0A356AYW9-F1
#
_entry.id   AF-A0A356AYW9-F1
#
_cell.length_a   1.000
_cell.length_b   1.000
_cell.length_c   1.000
_cell.angle_alpha   90.00
_cell.angle_beta   90.00
_cell.angle_gamma   90.00
#
_symmetry.space_group_name_H-M   'P 1'
#
loop_
_entity.id
_entity.type
_entity.pdbx_description
1 polymer ?
#
loop_
_entity_poly.entity_id
_entity_poly.type
_entity_poly.pdbx_seq_one_letter_code
_entity_poly.pdbx_strand_id
1 'polypeptide(L)'
;MYCTTCGNKFIDDPAFCNQCGAPTGKTSNQTVVQPRQSTSVLIGYSSKINDPTFNKYSKKSTTWSFLFAGILAVIAIIAFPIYGNASGDIDWPVSLFYGMGIGGMFLLIALLQTLKKRLDKTWDGEVIYKDAYRQKTRYRDGHVQYNNIYILKIKKDTGGTKKHKWRNIPGPYHYYNIGDKIRHHKGFYYYEKYDKSKDNQIMCAACLSFHDISENVCNRCKCPLLK
;
A
#
# COMPACT_ATOMS: atom_id res chain seq x y z
N MET A 1 22.74 38.51 -38.21
CA MET A 1 22.28 37.11 -38.34
C MET A 1 20.80 37.09 -38.67
N TYR A 2 20.22 35.99 -39.16
CA TYR A 2 18.78 35.91 -39.48
C TYR A 2 18.08 34.87 -38.60
N CYS A 3 16.84 35.13 -38.20
CA CYS A 3 16.01 34.19 -37.47
C CYS A 3 15.64 32.99 -38.35
N THR A 4 15.90 31.77 -37.88
CA THR A 4 15.57 30.54 -38.61
C THR A 4 14.07 30.24 -38.68
N THR A 5 13.26 30.91 -37.85
CA THR A 5 11.81 30.68 -37.79
C THR A 5 11.02 31.70 -38.62
N CYS A 6 11.41 32.98 -38.62
CA CYS A 6 10.66 34.03 -39.32
C CYS A 6 11.48 34.86 -40.33
N GLY A 7 12.79 34.59 -40.47
CA GLY A 7 13.65 35.30 -41.42
C GLY A 7 14.06 36.72 -41.02
N ASN A 8 13.66 37.22 -39.85
CA ASN A 8 14.01 38.59 -39.43
C ASN A 8 15.53 38.75 -39.23
N LYS A 9 16.09 39.90 -39.61
CA LYS A 9 17.51 40.23 -39.46
C LYS A 9 17.79 40.79 -38.06
N PHE A 10 18.67 40.14 -37.31
CA PHE A 10 19.17 40.63 -36.03
C PHE A 10 20.25 41.69 -36.24
N ILE A 11 20.10 42.83 -35.55
CA ILE A 11 21.11 43.89 -35.45
C ILE A 11 22.11 43.53 -34.32
N ASP A 12 21.62 42.94 -33.22
CA ASP A 12 22.41 42.48 -32.06
C ASP A 12 22.33 40.93 -31.88
N ASP A 13 22.86 40.37 -30.79
CA ASP A 13 22.73 38.93 -30.42
C ASP A 13 21.66 38.73 -29.32
N PRO A 14 20.34 38.91 -29.60
CA PRO A 14 19.30 38.85 -28.59
C PRO A 14 18.94 37.41 -28.29
N ALA A 15 18.74 37.04 -27.01
CA ALA A 15 18.35 35.68 -26.61
C ALA A 15 17.04 35.18 -27.26
N PHE A 16 16.18 36.09 -27.72
CA PHE A 16 14.92 35.80 -28.40
C PHE A 16 14.68 36.77 -29.56
N CYS A 17 14.02 36.30 -30.62
CA CYS A 17 13.62 37.15 -31.73
C CYS A 17 12.54 38.14 -31.30
N ASN A 18 12.80 39.43 -31.49
CA ASN A 18 11.86 40.51 -31.17
C ASN A 18 10.57 40.50 -32.00
N GLN A 19 10.53 39.80 -33.14
CA GLN A 19 9.35 39.72 -34.00
C GLN A 19 8.47 38.50 -33.74
N CYS A 20 9.06 37.32 -33.53
CA CYS A 20 8.30 36.07 -33.39
C CYS A 20 8.49 35.35 -32.05
N GLY A 21 9.38 35.84 -31.18
CA GLY A 21 9.67 35.23 -29.89
C GLY A 21 10.51 33.96 -29.93
N ALA A 22 10.99 33.51 -31.11
CA ALA A 22 11.79 32.30 -31.22
C ALA A 22 13.18 32.46 -30.55
N PRO A 23 13.66 31.48 -29.76
CA PRO A 23 14.95 31.54 -29.10
C PRO A 23 16.11 31.44 -30.10
N THR A 24 17.13 32.29 -29.96
CA THR A 24 18.33 32.24 -30.78
C THR A 24 19.31 31.23 -30.17
N GLY A 25 19.55 30.13 -30.87
CA GLY A 25 20.21 28.93 -30.32
C GLY A 25 21.69 29.07 -29.91
N LYS A 26 21.97 29.78 -28.82
CA LYS A 26 23.25 29.72 -28.10
C LYS A 26 23.04 29.76 -26.58
N THR A 27 22.59 28.65 -26.01
CA THR A 27 22.69 28.39 -24.57
C THR A 27 23.77 27.34 -24.34
N SER A 28 25.02 27.78 -24.23
CA SER A 28 26.08 27.00 -23.60
C SER A 28 25.79 26.96 -22.09
N ASN A 29 25.06 25.94 -21.65
CA ASN A 29 25.25 25.32 -20.35
C ASN A 29 24.55 23.96 -20.36
N GLN A 30 25.38 22.94 -20.48
CA GLN A 30 25.05 21.53 -20.38
C GLN A 30 24.39 21.27 -19.02
N THR A 31 23.07 21.22 -19.01
CA THR A 31 22.38 20.34 -18.08
C THR A 31 22.05 19.11 -18.89
N VAL A 32 22.65 17.98 -18.52
CA VAL A 32 22.39 16.67 -19.12
C VAL A 32 20.88 16.39 -19.00
N VAL A 33 20.13 16.72 -20.04
CA VAL A 33 18.76 16.25 -20.23
C VAL A 33 18.90 14.77 -20.54
N GLN A 34 18.83 13.96 -19.49
CA GLN A 34 18.59 12.53 -19.64
C GLN A 34 17.32 12.36 -20.49
N PRO A 35 17.29 11.39 -21.42
CA PRO A 35 16.11 11.16 -22.23
C PRO A 35 14.95 10.87 -21.29
N ARG A 36 13.90 11.71 -21.38
CA ARG A 36 12.65 11.59 -20.65
C ARG A 36 12.13 10.18 -20.91
N GLN A 37 12.33 9.29 -19.93
CA GLN A 37 11.93 7.89 -20.00
C GLN A 37 10.45 7.85 -20.36
N SER A 38 10.16 7.16 -21.47
CA SER A 38 8.90 6.54 -21.86
C SER A 38 7.66 7.09 -21.16
N THR A 39 6.76 7.72 -21.91
CA THR A 39 5.33 7.78 -21.56
C THR A 39 4.90 6.39 -21.10
N SER A 40 4.87 6.18 -19.78
CA SER A 40 4.49 4.91 -19.19
C SER A 40 3.05 4.70 -19.60
N VAL A 41 2.78 3.66 -20.37
CA VAL A 41 1.41 3.23 -20.62
C VAL A 41 0.83 2.86 -19.25
N LEU A 42 0.00 3.75 -18.67
CA LEU A 42 -0.63 3.59 -17.35
C LEU A 42 -1.86 2.65 -17.40
N ILE A 43 -2.00 1.91 -18.50
CA ILE A 43 -3.08 0.99 -18.76
C ILE A 43 -2.46 -0.40 -18.85
N GLY A 44 -2.86 -1.29 -17.95
CA GLY A 44 -2.28 -2.62 -17.81
C GLY A 44 -1.93 -2.95 -16.37
N TYR A 45 -1.68 -4.23 -16.11
CA TYR A 45 -1.10 -4.65 -14.84
C TYR A 45 0.42 -4.55 -14.90
N SER A 46 1.01 -4.04 -13.84
CA SER A 46 2.44 -3.79 -13.75
C SER A 46 3.21 -5.10 -13.61
N SER A 47 4.25 -5.28 -14.43
CA SER A 47 5.19 -6.41 -14.30
C SER A 47 6.08 -6.29 -13.05
N LYS A 48 6.14 -5.10 -12.44
CA LYS A 48 6.95 -4.78 -11.26
C LYS A 48 6.53 -5.52 -9.99
N ILE A 49 5.39 -6.21 -9.97
CA ILE A 49 5.01 -7.06 -8.84
C ILE A 49 6.04 -8.18 -8.57
N ASN A 50 6.74 -8.63 -9.61
CA ASN A 50 7.77 -9.66 -9.50
C ASN A 50 9.11 -9.13 -8.98
N ASP A 51 9.21 -7.83 -8.65
CA ASP A 51 10.41 -7.23 -8.10
C ASP A 51 10.78 -7.86 -6.74
N PRO A 52 12.07 -8.20 -6.51
CA PRO A 52 12.51 -8.85 -5.28
C PRO A 52 12.20 -8.04 -4.00
N THR A 53 12.01 -6.72 -4.10
CA THR A 53 11.61 -5.86 -2.97
C THR A 53 10.25 -6.25 -2.38
N PHE A 54 9.28 -6.67 -3.19
CA PHE A 54 7.99 -7.16 -2.69
C PHE A 54 8.14 -8.46 -1.90
N ASN A 55 8.97 -9.39 -2.39
CA ASN A 55 9.29 -10.62 -1.68
C ASN A 55 10.03 -10.32 -0.36
N LYS A 56 11.00 -9.40 -0.39
CA LYS A 56 11.75 -8.96 0.80
C LYS A 56 10.81 -8.33 1.85
N TYR A 57 9.90 -7.45 1.43
CA TYR A 57 8.89 -6.86 2.31
C TYR A 57 7.98 -7.94 2.93
N SER A 58 7.49 -8.86 2.09
CA SER A 58 6.60 -9.94 2.51
C SER A 58 7.27 -10.89 3.52
N LYS A 59 8.53 -11.27 3.28
CA LYS A 59 9.35 -12.08 4.19
C LYS A 59 9.61 -11.36 5.50
N LYS A 60 10.02 -10.08 5.44
CA LYS A 60 10.28 -9.27 6.64
C LYS A 60 9.03 -9.21 7.53
N SER A 61 7.85 -8.99 6.96
CA SER A 61 6.59 -8.99 7.71
C SER A 61 6.35 -10.33 8.45
N THR A 62 6.63 -11.46 7.82
CA THR A 62 6.52 -12.79 8.46
C THR A 62 7.58 -12.98 9.56
N THR A 63 8.85 -12.62 9.31
CA THR A 63 9.91 -12.71 10.31
C THR A 63 9.59 -11.89 11.56
N TRP A 64 9.09 -10.67 11.39
CA TRP A 64 8.70 -9.81 12.52
C TRP A 64 7.51 -10.39 13.31
N SER A 65 6.55 -11.01 12.62
CA SER A 65 5.42 -11.70 13.29
C SER A 65 5.90 -12.83 14.20
N PHE A 66 6.79 -13.70 13.70
CA PHE A 66 7.36 -14.78 14.51
C PHE A 66 8.29 -14.30 15.62
N LEU A 67 9.12 -13.29 15.36
CA LEU A 67 9.99 -12.71 16.38
C LEU A 67 9.16 -12.14 17.54
N PHE A 68 8.12 -11.36 17.23
CA PHE A 68 7.24 -10.77 18.22
C PHE A 68 6.48 -11.85 19.02
N ALA A 69 5.91 -12.84 18.33
CA ALA A 69 5.24 -13.96 18.97
C ALA A 69 6.19 -14.78 19.86
N GLY A 70 7.43 -14.99 19.41
CA GLY A 70 8.47 -15.69 20.19
C GLY A 70 8.86 -14.94 21.46
N ILE A 71 9.05 -13.62 21.38
CA ILE A 71 9.34 -12.79 22.56
C ILE A 71 8.19 -12.87 23.58
N LEU A 72 6.94 -12.70 23.13
CA LEU A 72 5.78 -12.81 24.01
C LEU A 72 5.64 -14.20 24.64
N ALA A 73 5.95 -15.26 23.88
CA ALA A 73 5.91 -16.63 24.38
C ALA A 73 6.96 -16.86 25.47
N VAL A 74 8.20 -16.39 25.28
CA VAL A 74 9.25 -16.49 26.31
C VAL A 74 8.86 -15.71 27.56
N ILE A 75 8.33 -14.49 27.40
CA ILE A 75 7.85 -13.68 28.53
C ILE A 75 6.75 -14.43 29.29
N ALA A 76 5.76 -15.00 28.61
CA ALA A 76 4.70 -15.77 29.26
C ALA A 76 5.25 -16.99 30.01
N ILE A 77 6.15 -17.77 29.40
CA ILE A 77 6.73 -18.97 30.02
C ILE A 77 7.52 -18.64 31.29
N ILE A 78 8.17 -17.47 31.37
CA ILE A 78 8.98 -17.06 32.53
C ILE A 78 8.14 -16.30 33.58
N ALA A 79 7.25 -15.41 33.14
CA ALA A 79 6.51 -14.53 34.03
C ALA A 79 5.48 -15.28 34.89
N PHE A 80 4.80 -16.29 34.35
CA PHE A 80 3.80 -17.05 35.11
C PHE A 80 4.39 -17.85 36.27
N PRO A 81 5.53 -18.56 36.12
CA PRO A 81 6.22 -19.18 37.25
C PRO A 81 6.66 -18.20 38.33
N ILE A 82 7.24 -17.05 37.94
CA ILE A 82 7.66 -16.01 38.89
C ILE A 82 6.45 -15.47 39.64
N TYR A 83 5.36 -15.16 38.93
CA TYR A 83 4.12 -14.70 39.53
C TYR A 83 3.53 -15.73 40.50
N GLY A 84 3.40 -17.00 40.07
CA GLY A 84 2.86 -18.06 40.91
C GLY A 84 3.67 -18.28 42.20
N ASN A 85 4.99 -18.22 42.11
CA ASN A 85 5.85 -18.32 43.29
C ASN A 85 5.78 -17.08 44.20
N ALA A 86 5.58 -15.89 43.64
CA ALA A 86 5.51 -14.65 44.41
C ALA A 86 4.14 -14.41 45.07
N SER A 87 3.04 -14.78 44.40
CA SER A 87 1.68 -14.57 44.92
C SER A 87 1.15 -15.76 45.71
N GLY A 88 1.65 -16.97 45.44
CA GLY A 88 1.09 -18.21 46.01
C GLY A 88 -0.26 -18.61 45.41
N ASP A 89 -0.76 -17.89 44.39
CA ASP A 89 -2.06 -18.17 43.77
C ASP A 89 -2.03 -19.39 42.84
N ILE A 90 -0.85 -19.72 42.30
CA ILE A 90 -0.68 -20.76 41.28
C ILE A 90 0.55 -21.60 41.58
N ASP A 91 0.32 -22.84 41.98
CA ASP A 91 1.37 -23.79 42.31
C ASP A 91 2.24 -24.16 41.10
N TRP A 92 3.49 -24.51 41.38
CA TRP A 92 4.35 -25.20 40.43
C TRP A 92 3.96 -26.69 40.37
N PRO A 93 3.84 -27.33 39.18
CA PRO A 93 4.19 -26.87 37.83
C PRO A 93 3.04 -26.23 37.03
N VAL A 94 1.88 -26.00 37.65
CA VAL A 94 0.68 -25.50 36.95
C VAL A 94 0.93 -24.10 36.36
N SER A 95 1.64 -23.23 37.08
CA SER A 95 2.04 -21.91 36.60
C SER A 95 2.85 -21.97 35.30
N LEU A 96 3.73 -22.96 35.14
CA LEU A 96 4.46 -23.19 33.88
C LEU A 96 3.51 -23.53 32.74
N PHE A 97 2.53 -24.41 32.97
CA PHE A 97 1.60 -24.84 31.94
C PHE A 97 0.73 -23.69 31.44
N TYR A 98 0.34 -22.74 32.30
CA TYR A 98 -0.31 -21.51 31.86
C TYR A 98 0.58 -20.68 30.93
N GLY A 99 1.85 -20.47 31.31
CA GLY A 99 2.82 -19.77 30.48
C GLY A 99 3.04 -20.44 29.13
N MET A 100 3.17 -21.77 29.10
CA MET A 100 3.29 -22.56 27.87
C MET A 100 2.04 -22.51 27.01
N GLY A 101 0.84 -22.58 27.61
CA GLY A 101 -0.43 -22.51 26.89
C GLY A 101 -0.61 -21.16 26.18
N ILE A 102 -0.40 -20.06 26.91
CA ILE A 102 -0.50 -18.70 26.36
C ILE A 102 0.62 -18.43 25.34
N GLY A 103 1.86 -18.83 25.64
CA GLY A 103 2.98 -18.69 24.71
C GLY A 103 2.77 -19.49 23.43
N GLY A 104 2.29 -20.73 23.55
CA GLY A 104 1.91 -21.58 22.43
C GLY A 104 0.82 -20.95 21.56
N MET A 105 -0.17 -20.28 22.17
CA MET A 105 -1.23 -19.56 21.45
C MET A 105 -0.64 -18.46 20.54
N PHE A 106 0.31 -17.65 21.02
CA PHE A 106 0.94 -16.61 20.19
C PHE A 106 1.67 -17.19 18.98
N LEU A 107 2.44 -18.28 19.19
CA LEU A 107 3.15 -18.97 18.11
C LEU A 107 2.18 -19.60 17.11
N LEU A 108 1.11 -20.22 17.60
CA LEU A 108 0.06 -20.82 16.77
C LEU A 108 -0.64 -19.76 15.92
N ILE A 109 -0.96 -18.60 16.49
CA ILE A 109 -1.54 -17.47 15.74
C ILE A 109 -0.57 -17.00 14.63
N ALA A 110 0.71 -16.83 14.94
CA ALA A 110 1.73 -16.43 13.95
C ALA A 110 1.87 -17.47 12.82
N LEU A 111 1.82 -18.76 13.16
CA LEU A 111 1.83 -19.86 12.19
C LEU A 111 0.59 -19.84 11.29
N LEU A 112 -0.61 -19.77 11.86
CA LEU A 112 -1.86 -19.76 11.12
C LEU A 112 -1.96 -18.54 10.18
N GLN A 113 -1.53 -17.36 10.63
CA GLN A 113 -1.47 -16.16 9.78
C GLN A 113 -0.53 -16.37 8.58
N THR A 114 0.63 -16.99 8.82
CA THR A 114 1.61 -17.30 7.78
C THR A 114 1.07 -18.32 6.78
N LEU A 115 0.41 -19.38 7.24
CA LEU A 115 -0.23 -20.39 6.39
C LEU A 115 -1.34 -19.77 5.53
N LYS A 116 -2.21 -18.95 6.13
CA LYS A 116 -3.26 -18.23 5.41
C LYS A 116 -2.69 -17.36 4.28
N LYS A 117 -1.59 -16.65 4.53
CA LYS A 117 -0.89 -15.84 3.52
C LYS A 117 -0.28 -16.70 2.41
N ARG A 118 0.22 -17.90 2.72
CA ARG A 118 0.77 -18.84 1.73
C ARG A 118 -0.30 -19.43 0.81
N LEU A 119 -1.49 -19.69 1.36
CA LEU A 119 -2.67 -20.19 0.65
C LEU A 119 -3.38 -19.12 -0.19
N ASP A 120 -3.02 -17.86 0.01
CA ASP A 120 -3.53 -16.75 -0.80
C ASP A 120 -3.13 -16.93 -2.28
N LYS A 121 -3.97 -16.45 -3.19
CA LYS A 121 -3.82 -16.62 -4.63
C LYS A 121 -4.01 -15.27 -5.32
N THR A 122 -3.26 -15.04 -6.40
CA THR A 122 -3.52 -13.92 -7.30
C THR A 122 -4.82 -14.16 -8.06
N TRP A 123 -5.66 -13.14 -8.16
CA TRP A 123 -6.93 -13.21 -8.90
C TRP A 123 -7.32 -11.82 -9.39
N ASP A 124 -8.10 -11.80 -10.48
CA ASP A 124 -8.64 -10.58 -11.07
C ASP A 124 -10.12 -10.41 -10.73
N GLY A 125 -10.58 -9.18 -10.81
CA GLY A 125 -11.97 -8.87 -10.55
C GLY A 125 -12.32 -7.43 -10.89
N GLU A 126 -13.51 -7.04 -10.48
CA GLU A 126 -14.07 -5.73 -10.78
C GLU A 126 -14.77 -5.15 -9.56
N VAL A 127 -14.63 -3.85 -9.36
CA VAL A 127 -15.40 -3.11 -8.37
C VAL A 127 -16.84 -2.95 -8.84
N ILE A 128 -17.77 -3.65 -8.20
CA ILE A 128 -19.18 -3.68 -8.61
C ILE A 128 -20.08 -2.78 -7.77
N TYR A 129 -19.62 -2.33 -6.60
CA TYR A 129 -20.46 -1.56 -5.70
C TYR A 129 -19.63 -0.76 -4.71
N LYS A 130 -20.10 0.47 -4.45
CA LYS A 130 -19.59 1.38 -3.43
C LYS A 130 -20.77 1.99 -2.69
N ASP A 131 -20.61 2.17 -1.38
CA ASP A 131 -21.57 2.90 -0.55
C ASP A 131 -20.85 3.58 0.63
N ALA A 132 -21.39 4.70 1.08
CA ALA A 132 -20.88 5.45 2.22
C ALA A 132 -22.02 6.05 3.04
N TYR A 133 -22.01 5.82 4.35
CA TYR A 133 -23.03 6.36 5.25
C TYR A 133 -22.47 6.72 6.63
N ARG A 134 -23.19 7.57 7.35
CA ARG A 134 -22.83 7.98 8.71
C ARG A 134 -23.57 7.12 9.73
N GLN A 135 -22.83 6.38 10.55
CA GLN A 135 -23.36 5.50 11.59
C GLN A 135 -23.26 6.17 12.97
N LYS A 136 -24.40 6.25 13.68
CA LYS A 136 -24.46 6.67 15.09
C LYS A 136 -24.24 5.45 16.00
N THR A 137 -23.34 5.56 16.97
CA THR A 137 -23.13 4.58 18.03
C THR A 137 -23.39 5.24 19.37
N ARG A 138 -24.25 4.65 20.20
CA ARG A 138 -24.50 5.10 21.58
C ARG A 138 -23.80 4.14 22.54
N TYR A 139 -23.07 4.69 23.49
CA TYR A 139 -22.40 3.95 24.55
C TYR A 139 -23.27 3.92 25.81
N ARG A 140 -22.98 2.99 26.72
CA ARG A 140 -23.76 2.80 27.96
C ARG A 140 -23.71 4.00 28.90
N ASP A 141 -22.66 4.80 28.80
CA ASP A 141 -22.44 6.07 29.51
C ASP A 141 -23.21 7.26 28.90
N GLY A 142 -23.99 7.04 27.84
CA GLY A 142 -24.75 8.09 27.16
C GLY A 142 -23.97 8.84 26.07
N HIS A 143 -22.66 8.60 25.93
CA HIS A 143 -21.88 9.23 24.87
C HIS A 143 -22.30 8.74 23.49
N VAL A 144 -22.35 9.68 22.54
CA VAL A 144 -22.72 9.44 21.14
C VAL A 144 -21.51 9.67 20.25
N GLN A 145 -21.17 8.67 19.45
CA GLN A 145 -20.13 8.79 18.43
C GLN A 145 -20.72 8.62 17.03
N TYR A 146 -20.37 9.53 16.14
CA TYR A 146 -20.68 9.43 14.72
C TYR A 146 -19.46 8.90 13.97
N ASN A 147 -19.67 7.91 13.12
CA ASN A 147 -18.61 7.29 12.34
C ASN A 147 -19.02 7.24 10.86
N ASN A 148 -18.12 7.64 9.97
CA ASN A 148 -18.28 7.44 8.54
C ASN A 148 -17.94 5.99 8.21
N ILE A 149 -18.85 5.29 7.55
CA ILE A 149 -18.69 3.92 7.11
C ILE A 149 -18.58 3.92 5.60
N TYR A 150 -17.53 3.29 5.08
CA TYR A 150 -17.28 3.13 3.65
C TYR A 150 -17.33 1.65 3.30
N ILE A 151 -18.07 1.31 2.25
CA ILE A 151 -18.24 -0.05 1.75
C ILE A 151 -17.77 -0.12 0.30
N LEU A 152 -16.95 -1.13 0.00
CA LEU A 152 -16.54 -1.50 -1.35
C LEU A 152 -16.83 -2.99 -1.54
N LYS A 153 -17.46 -3.37 -2.65
CA LYS A 153 -17.58 -4.79 -3.03
C LYS A 153 -16.92 -5.03 -4.38
N ILE A 154 -16.20 -6.13 -4.44
CA ILE A 154 -15.47 -6.59 -5.61
C ILE A 154 -16.04 -7.94 -6.01
N LYS A 155 -16.37 -8.09 -7.29
CA LYS A 155 -16.69 -9.38 -7.89
C LYS A 155 -15.40 -9.99 -8.41
N LYS A 156 -15.11 -11.22 -7.99
CA LYS A 156 -13.93 -11.95 -8.48
C LYS A 156 -14.28 -12.64 -9.78
N ASP A 157 -13.35 -12.69 -10.71
CA ASP A 157 -13.53 -13.41 -11.98
C ASP A 157 -13.61 -14.92 -11.76
N THR A 158 -12.92 -15.41 -10.72
CA THR A 158 -13.02 -16.81 -10.26
C THR A 158 -14.36 -17.13 -9.58
N GLY A 159 -15.28 -16.16 -9.49
CA GLY A 159 -16.55 -16.30 -8.79
C GLY A 159 -16.53 -15.84 -7.32
N GLY A 160 -17.72 -15.46 -6.85
CA GLY A 160 -17.96 -14.89 -5.52
C GLY A 160 -17.65 -13.39 -5.41
N THR A 161 -17.96 -12.81 -4.26
CA THR A 161 -17.72 -11.39 -3.99
C THR A 161 -16.87 -11.20 -2.73
N LYS A 162 -16.04 -10.15 -2.73
CA LYS A 162 -15.26 -9.69 -1.59
C LYS A 162 -15.79 -8.34 -1.14
N LYS A 163 -16.17 -8.22 0.13
CA LYS A 163 -16.64 -6.98 0.73
C LYS A 163 -15.57 -6.39 1.65
N HIS A 164 -15.28 -5.11 1.47
CA HIS A 164 -14.55 -4.30 2.43
C HIS A 164 -15.50 -3.34 3.11
N LYS A 165 -15.28 -3.13 4.41
CA LYS A 165 -15.98 -2.15 5.22
C LYS A 165 -14.94 -1.44 6.08
N TRP A 166 -14.82 -0.14 5.89
CA TRP A 166 -13.90 0.70 6.66
C TRP A 166 -14.68 1.71 7.49
N ARG A 167 -14.17 2.00 8.69
CA ARG A 167 -14.70 3.02 9.60
C ARG A 167 -13.72 4.19 9.62
N ASN A 168 -14.18 5.38 9.24
CA ASN A 168 -13.41 6.63 9.22
C ASN A 168 -12.11 6.57 8.39
N ILE A 169 -12.01 5.66 7.42
CA ILE A 169 -10.84 5.52 6.54
C ILE A 169 -11.32 5.64 5.09
N PRO A 170 -11.33 6.87 4.53
CA PRO A 170 -11.82 7.11 3.18
C PRO A 170 -10.84 6.71 2.08
N GLY A 171 -9.52 6.70 2.34
CA GLY A 171 -8.48 6.57 1.30
C GLY A 171 -8.73 5.48 0.26
N PRO A 172 -8.79 4.18 0.64
CA PRO A 172 -9.07 3.10 -0.31
C PRO A 172 -10.43 3.24 -0.99
N TYR A 173 -11.46 3.73 -0.30
CA TYR A 173 -12.78 3.94 -0.89
C TYR A 173 -12.75 5.01 -1.98
N HIS A 174 -12.02 6.11 -1.79
CA HIS A 174 -11.92 7.19 -2.76
C HIS A 174 -11.05 6.81 -3.97
N TYR A 175 -10.07 5.93 -3.77
CA TYR A 175 -9.13 5.51 -4.80
C TYR A 175 -9.76 4.65 -5.92
N TYR A 176 -10.65 3.74 -5.55
CA TYR A 176 -11.31 2.84 -6.50
C TYR A 176 -12.64 3.40 -6.98
N ASN A 177 -13.00 3.19 -8.25
CA ASN A 177 -14.29 3.53 -8.84
C ASN A 177 -15.07 2.28 -9.24
N ILE A 178 -16.40 2.40 -9.32
CA ILE A 178 -17.24 1.32 -9.86
C ILE A 178 -16.86 1.12 -11.33
N GLY A 179 -16.68 -0.14 -11.73
CA GLY A 179 -16.19 -0.53 -13.07
C GLY A 179 -14.67 -0.70 -13.16
N ASP A 180 -13.91 -0.30 -12.15
CA ASP A 180 -12.46 -0.52 -12.14
C ASP A 180 -12.15 -2.02 -12.18
N LYS A 181 -11.39 -2.43 -13.20
CA LYS A 181 -10.74 -3.74 -13.24
C LYS A 181 -9.56 -3.74 -12.30
N ILE A 182 -9.48 -4.73 -11.43
CA ILE A 182 -8.46 -4.81 -10.40
C ILE A 182 -7.82 -6.20 -10.33
N ARG A 183 -6.57 -6.25 -9.86
CA ARG A 183 -5.83 -7.48 -9.59
C ARG A 183 -5.42 -7.54 -8.13
N HIS A 184 -5.78 -8.63 -7.48
CA HIS A 184 -5.25 -9.03 -6.19
C HIS A 184 -3.93 -9.77 -6.39
N HIS A 185 -2.88 -9.32 -5.71
CA HIS A 185 -1.58 -9.98 -5.75
C HIS A 185 -1.38 -10.85 -4.52
N LYS A 186 -1.01 -12.12 -4.73
CA LYS A 186 -0.76 -13.08 -3.65
C LYS A 186 0.09 -12.48 -2.52
N GLY A 187 -0.42 -12.57 -1.30
CA GLY A 187 0.26 -12.14 -0.09
C GLY A 187 0.10 -10.65 0.23
N PHE A 188 -0.63 -9.90 -0.58
CA PHE A 188 -0.99 -8.50 -0.35
C PHE A 188 -2.50 -8.37 -0.19
N TYR A 189 -2.96 -7.39 0.58
CA TYR A 189 -4.39 -7.29 0.93
C TYR A 189 -5.19 -6.45 -0.07
N TYR A 190 -4.56 -5.46 -0.70
CA TYR A 190 -5.23 -4.48 -1.57
C TYR A 190 -4.82 -4.66 -3.03
N TYR A 191 -5.60 -4.02 -3.89
CA TYR A 191 -5.63 -4.33 -5.31
C TYR A 191 -4.89 -3.32 -6.16
N GLU A 192 -4.24 -3.80 -7.20
CA GLU A 192 -3.76 -2.97 -8.29
C GLU A 192 -4.92 -2.66 -9.25
N LYS A 193 -5.08 -1.41 -9.69
CA LYS A 193 -6.01 -1.03 -10.76
C LYS A 193 -5.42 -1.39 -12.13
N TYR A 194 -6.24 -1.77 -13.10
CA TYR A 194 -5.80 -1.99 -14.47
C TYR A 194 -5.52 -0.66 -15.19
N ASP A 195 -6.48 0.25 -15.18
CA ASP A 195 -6.35 1.59 -15.76
C ASP A 195 -6.04 2.61 -14.67
N LYS A 196 -4.86 3.22 -14.77
CA LYS A 196 -4.35 4.26 -13.85
C LYS A 196 -4.13 5.58 -14.59
N SER A 197 -4.55 5.67 -15.86
CA SER A 197 -4.27 6.81 -16.74
C SER A 197 -4.93 8.12 -16.28
N LYS A 198 -6.01 8.00 -15.51
CA LYS A 198 -6.79 9.13 -14.98
C LYS A 198 -6.46 9.45 -13.52
N ASP A 199 -5.51 8.73 -12.92
CA ASP A 199 -5.18 8.89 -11.51
C ASP A 199 -4.02 9.88 -11.34
N ASN A 200 -4.18 10.85 -10.45
CA ASN A 200 -3.08 11.74 -10.04
C ASN A 200 -2.26 11.15 -8.88
N GLN A 201 -2.78 10.12 -8.22
CA GLN A 201 -2.14 9.44 -7.10
C GLN A 201 -2.24 7.93 -7.27
N ILE A 202 -1.24 7.22 -6.78
CA ILE A 202 -1.18 5.76 -6.79
C ILE A 202 -1.06 5.21 -5.38
N MET A 203 -1.88 4.21 -5.06
CA MET A 203 -1.81 3.50 -3.78
C MET A 203 -0.76 2.38 -3.86
N CYS A 204 0.17 2.35 -2.91
CA CYS A 204 1.13 1.27 -2.80
C CYS A 204 0.45 -0.05 -2.39
N ALA A 205 0.53 -1.09 -3.23
CA ALA A 205 -0.04 -2.41 -2.96
C ALA A 205 0.51 -3.10 -1.69
N ALA A 206 1.74 -2.75 -1.27
CA ALA A 206 2.39 -3.36 -0.11
C ALA A 206 2.00 -2.74 1.24
N CYS A 207 1.91 -1.41 1.32
CA CYS A 207 1.73 -0.70 2.59
C CYS A 207 0.67 0.41 2.59
N LEU A 208 -0.07 0.58 1.48
CA LEU A 208 -1.26 1.44 1.38
C LEU A 208 -1.03 2.94 1.53
N SER A 209 0.23 3.36 1.58
CA SER A 209 0.58 4.77 1.39
C SER A 209 0.21 5.22 -0.02
N PHE A 210 -0.40 6.38 -0.11
CA PHE A 210 -0.66 7.09 -1.35
C PHE A 210 0.56 7.93 -1.73
N HIS A 211 0.89 7.92 -3.02
CA HIS A 211 2.00 8.67 -3.61
C HIS A 211 1.52 9.36 -4.87
N ASP A 212 2.25 10.37 -5.34
CA ASP A 212 1.99 11.00 -6.62
C ASP A 212 2.19 10.01 -7.79
N ILE A 213 1.39 10.14 -8.85
CA ILE A 213 1.47 9.25 -10.03
C ILE A 213 2.79 9.39 -10.78
N SER A 214 3.62 10.40 -10.51
CA SER A 214 4.98 10.52 -11.05
C SER A 214 6.01 9.66 -10.30
N GLU A 215 5.77 9.30 -9.04
CA GLU A 215 6.74 8.56 -8.21
C GLU A 215 6.84 7.08 -8.58
N ASN A 216 8.05 6.53 -8.73
CA ASN A 216 8.22 5.14 -9.14
C ASN A 216 8.38 4.15 -7.97
N VAL A 217 8.67 4.64 -6.76
CA VAL A 217 8.98 3.84 -5.59
C VAL A 217 8.25 4.42 -4.39
N CYS A 218 7.70 3.55 -3.54
CA CYS A 218 7.04 3.95 -2.32
C CYS A 218 8.04 4.46 -1.27
N ASN A 219 7.87 5.69 -0.79
CA ASN A 219 8.77 6.27 0.22
C ASN A 219 8.77 5.54 1.57
N ARG A 220 7.67 4.83 1.91
CA ARG A 220 7.51 4.11 3.19
C ARG A 220 8.12 2.70 3.18
N CYS A 221 7.74 1.87 2.21
CA CYS A 221 8.16 0.45 2.18
C CYS A 221 9.24 0.15 1.14
N LYS A 222 9.60 1.13 0.30
CA LYS A 222 10.59 1.02 -0.79
C LYS A 222 10.26 0.01 -1.89
N CYS A 223 9.04 -0.54 -1.89
CA CYS A 223 8.55 -1.31 -3.02
C CYS A 223 8.25 -0.39 -4.22
N PRO A 224 8.51 -0.83 -5.45
CA PRO A 224 8.05 -0.14 -6.65
C PRO A 224 6.55 0.11 -6.60
N LEU A 225 6.13 1.25 -7.15
CA LEU A 225 4.73 1.54 -7.37
C LEU A 225 4.28 0.84 -8.66
N LEU A 226 3.18 0.09 -8.55
CA LEU A 226 2.65 -0.73 -9.63
C LEU A 226 1.93 0.17 -10.63
N LYS A 227 2.67 0.71 -11.59
CA LYS A 227 2.14 1.48 -12.72
C LYS A 227 2.07 0.60 -13.93
#